data_AF-A0AAD4CZK6-F1
#
_entry.id   AF-A0AAD4CZK6-F1
#
_cell.length_a   1.000
_cell.length_b   1.000
_cell.length_c   1.000
_cell.angle_alpha   90.00
_cell.angle_beta   90.00
_cell.angle_gamma   90.00
#
_symmetry.space_group_name_H-M   'P 1'
#
loop_
_entity.id
_entity.type
_entity.pdbx_description
1 polymer ?
#
loop_
_entity_poly.entity_id
_entity_poly.type
_entity_poly.pdbx_seq_one_letter_code
_entity_poly.pdbx_strand_id
1 'polypeptide(L)' 'GMVNLHDRIERMCYLGPEFIDITWGAGGSRPAATLEVVSNAQKVYGVETCMHLICTNNPTDKIDKALS' A
#
# COMPACT_ATOMS: atom_id res chain seq x y z
N GLY A 1 9.82 9.41 7.86
CA GLY A 1 8.78 8.37 7.88
C GLY A 1 8.80 7.59 6.59
N MET A 2 8.23 8.15 5.52
CA MET A 2 8.12 7.51 4.20
C MET A 2 9.47 7.12 3.57
N VAL A 3 10.47 8.01 3.62
CA VAL A 3 11.83 7.69 3.10
C VAL A 3 12.40 6.43 3.75
N ASN A 4 12.41 6.36 5.08
CA ASN A 4 12.87 5.17 5.82
C ASN A 4 12.05 3.90 5.54
N LEU A 5 10.78 4.04 5.13
CA LEU A 5 9.93 2.91 4.73
C LEU A 5 10.39 2.39 3.36
N HIS A 6 10.59 3.29 2.39
CA HIS A 6 11.11 2.96 1.07
C HIS A 6 12.47 2.26 1.13
N ASP A 7 13.42 2.81 1.89
CA ASP A 7 14.75 2.18 2.10
C ASP A 7 14.66 0.80 2.75
N ARG A 8 13.58 0.53 3.50
CA ARG A 8 13.38 -0.77 4.16
C ARG A 8 12.74 -1.78 3.21
N ILE A 9 11.75 -1.36 2.43
CA ILE A 9 11.13 -2.18 1.39
C ILE A 9 12.20 -2.67 0.43
N GLU A 10 13.04 -1.77 -0.09
CA GLU A 10 14.15 -2.12 -0.99
C GLU A 10 15.06 -3.19 -0.39
N ARG A 11 15.53 -2.99 0.85
CA ARG A 11 16.41 -3.96 1.53
C ARG A 11 15.74 -5.30 1.76
N MET A 12 14.44 -5.32 2.08
CA MET A 12 13.70 -6.55 2.37
C MET A 12 13.30 -7.30 1.10
N CYS A 13 13.14 -6.63 -0.04
CA CYS A 13 12.88 -7.28 -1.32
C CYS A 13 14.01 -8.26 -1.71
N TYR A 14 15.25 -7.98 -1.32
CA TYR A 14 16.38 -8.91 -1.53
C TYR A 14 16.25 -10.25 -0.78
N LEU A 15 15.36 -10.35 0.20
CA LEU A 15 15.07 -11.60 0.90
C LEU A 15 14.12 -12.52 0.12
N GLY A 16 13.62 -12.07 -1.03
CA GLY A 16 12.73 -12.85 -1.91
C GLY A 16 11.34 -13.12 -1.32
N PRO A 17 10.61 -12.11 -0.79
CA PRO A 17 9.24 -12.31 -0.35
C PRO A 17 8.32 -12.66 -1.54
N GLU A 18 7.32 -13.49 -1.31
CA GLU A 18 6.29 -13.78 -2.30
C GLU A 18 5.39 -12.56 -2.54
N PHE A 19 5.00 -11.86 -1.46
CA PHE A 19 4.29 -10.58 -1.49
C PHE A 19 4.49 -9.82 -0.18
N ILE A 20 4.05 -8.56 -0.13
CA ILE A 20 3.97 -7.76 1.10
C ILE A 20 2.56 -7.22 1.34
N ASP A 21 2.19 -7.04 2.61
CA ASP A 21 0.93 -6.43 3.02
C ASP A 21 1.11 -4.95 3.36
N ILE A 22 0.20 -4.10 2.85
CA ILE A 22 0.15 -2.68 3.20
C ILE A 22 -1.19 -2.37 3.85
N THR A 23 -1.13 -1.92 5.10
CA THR A 23 -2.32 -1.59 5.88
C THR A 23 -3.05 -0.36 5.34
N TRP A 24 -4.38 -0.38 5.43
CA TRP A 24 -5.25 0.77 5.25
C TRP A 24 -5.37 1.54 6.56
N GLY A 25 -5.10 2.85 6.55
CA GLY A 25 -5.22 3.67 7.75
C GLY A 25 -6.58 3.50 8.43
N ALA A 26 -6.60 3.33 9.76
CA ALA A 26 -7.82 3.14 10.53
C ALA A 26 -8.84 4.26 10.20
N GLY A 27 -10.09 3.85 9.92
CA GLY A 27 -11.18 4.74 9.52
C GLY A 27 -11.04 5.39 8.13
N GLY A 28 -10.13 4.91 7.28
CA GLY A 28 -9.91 5.49 5.94
C GLY A 28 -9.31 6.90 5.99
N SER A 29 -8.53 7.19 7.03
CA SER A 29 -7.96 8.51 7.27
C SER A 29 -6.83 8.90 6.31
N ARG A 30 -6.15 7.93 5.66
CA ARG A 30 -5.01 8.18 4.74
C ARG A 30 -4.96 7.25 3.51
N PRO A 31 -6.04 7.17 2.70
CA PRO A 31 -6.09 6.32 1.51
C PRO A 31 -4.99 6.65 0.50
N ALA A 32 -4.71 7.94 0.30
CA ALA A 32 -3.71 8.40 -0.67
C ALA A 32 -2.30 7.90 -0.35
N ALA A 33 -1.92 7.87 0.94
CA ALA A 33 -0.61 7.37 1.35
C ALA A 33 -0.51 5.85 1.15
N THR A 34 -1.57 5.09 1.47
CA THR A 34 -1.61 3.65 1.20
C THR A 34 -1.45 3.37 -0.31
N LEU A 35 -2.19 4.08 -1.16
CA LEU A 35 -2.11 3.94 -2.62
C LEU A 35 -0.72 4.31 -3.18
N GLU A 36 -0.09 5.35 -2.63
CA GLU A 36 1.27 5.74 -3.01
C GLU A 36 2.29 4.64 -2.70
N VAL A 37 2.25 4.07 -1.48
CA VAL A 37 3.17 2.98 -1.10
C VAL A 37 2.92 1.74 -1.95
N VAL A 38 1.66 1.36 -2.19
CA VAL A 38 1.31 0.21 -3.05
C VAL A 38 1.84 0.42 -4.47
N SER A 39 1.59 1.59 -5.06
CA SER A 39 2.08 1.90 -6.41
C SER A 39 3.61 1.86 -6.48
N ASN A 40 4.31 2.35 -5.46
CA ASN A 40 5.77 2.30 -5.42
C ASN A 40 6.30 0.87 -5.20
N ALA A 41 5.70 0.10 -4.29
CA ALA A 41 6.01 -1.33 -4.06
C ALA A 41 5.99 -2.12 -5.38
N GLN A 42 4.91 -1.98 -6.15
CA GLN A 42 4.74 -2.69 -7.42
C GLN A 42 5.61 -2.12 -8.55
N LYS A 43 5.63 -0.80 -8.77
CA LYS A 43 6.29 -0.20 -9.95
C LYS A 43 7.78 0.02 -9.79
N VAL A 44 8.24 0.38 -8.59
CA VAL A 44 9.65 0.74 -8.33
C VAL A 44 10.42 -0.47 -7.85
N TYR A 45 9.86 -1.25 -6.93
CA TYR A 45 10.57 -2.38 -6.31
C TYR A 45 10.19 -3.74 -6.91
N GLY A 46 9.15 -3.81 -7.73
CA GLY A 46 8.73 -5.03 -8.41
C GLY A 46 8.23 -6.14 -7.48
N VAL A 47 7.76 -5.78 -6.28
CA VAL A 47 7.24 -6.76 -5.30
C VAL A 47 5.73 -6.82 -5.36
N GLU A 48 5.20 -8.06 -5.39
CA GLU A 48 3.76 -8.28 -5.33
C GLU A 48 3.19 -7.72 -4.03
N THR A 49 2.02 -7.11 -4.09
CA THR A 49 1.52 -6.28 -2.99
C THR A 49 0.04 -6.53 -2.74
N CYS A 50 -0.28 -6.90 -1.50
CA CYS A 50 -1.64 -7.00 -1.01
C CYS A 50 -2.00 -5.72 -0.25
N MET A 51 -2.93 -4.94 -0.81
CA MET A 51 -3.43 -3.73 -0.16
C MET A 51 -4.64 -4.08 0.71
N HIS A 52 -4.58 -3.77 2.00
CA HIS A 52 -5.76 -3.84 2.85
C HIS A 52 -6.77 -2.76 2.43
N LEU A 53 -8.07 -3.03 2.61
CA LEU A 53 -9.14 -2.07 2.32
C LEU A 53 -10.25 -2.18 3.37
N ILE A 54 -10.65 -1.05 3.94
CA ILE A 54 -11.76 -0.98 4.91
C ILE A 54 -12.94 -0.27 4.27
N CYS A 55 -14.11 -0.93 4.29
CA CYS A 55 -15.35 -0.41 3.70
C CYS A 55 -16.21 0.39 4.70
N THR A 56 -16.08 0.14 6.00
CA THR A 56 -16.85 0.87 7.02
C THR A 56 -16.44 2.35 7.05
N ASN A 57 -17.43 3.25 7.03
CA ASN A 57 -17.24 4.70 6.96
C ASN A 57 -16.47 5.20 5.72
N ASN A 58 -16.47 4.41 4.64
CA ASN A 58 -15.82 4.76 3.39
C ASN A 58 -16.88 4.83 2.28
N PRO A 59 -17.20 6.03 1.77
CA PRO A 59 -18.13 6.20 0.65
C PRO A 59 -17.74 5.34 -0.57
N THR A 60 -18.73 4.87 -1.33
CA THR A 60 -18.53 3.98 -2.48
C THR A 60 -17.58 4.58 -3.52
N ASP A 61 -17.65 5.89 -3.77
CA ASP A 61 -16.75 6.60 -4.70
C ASP A 61 -15.26 6.51 -4.30
N LYS A 62 -14.97 6.46 -3.00
CA LYS A 62 -13.60 6.27 -2.51
C LYS A 62 -13.12 4.83 -2.65
N ILE A 63 -14.03 3.86 -2.51
CA ILE A 63 -13.73 2.45 -2.73
C ILE A 63 -13.46 2.22 -4.21
N ASP A 64 -14.33 2.73 -5.09
CA ASP A 64 -14.18 2.61 -6.54
C ASP A 64 -12.85 3.21 -7.01
N LYS A 65 -12.50 4.40 -6.51
CA LYS A 65 -11.21 5.04 -6.81
C LYS A 65 -9.99 4.26 -6.30
N ALA A 66 -10.13 3.49 -5.23
CA ALA A 66 -9.04 2.67 -4.70
C ALA A 66 -8.85 1.36 -5.48
N LEU A 67 -9.88 0.92 -6.22
CA LEU A 67 -9.87 -0.30 -7.04
C LEU A 67 -9.58 -0.05 -8.52
N SER A 68 -9.66 1.21 -8.98
CA SER A 68 -9.35 1.64 -10.35
C SER A 68 -7.86 1.86 -10.58
#